data_AF-A0AAE0S097-F1
#
_entry.id   AF-A0AAE0S097-F1
#
_cell.length_a   1.000
_cell.length_b   1.000
_cell.length_c   1.000
_cell.angle_alpha   90.00
_cell.angle_beta   90.00
_cell.angle_gamma   90.00
#
_symmetry.space_group_name_H-M   'P 1'
#
loop_
_entity.id
_entity.type
_entity.pdbx_description
1 polymer ?
#
loop_
_entity_poly.entity_id
_entity_poly.type
_entity_poly.pdbx_seq_one_letter_code
_entity_poly.pdbx_strand_id
1 'polypeptide(L)'
;MEISNPVFIDFVLTMEISNHAACGNAHIVKVITYRSSLNVFDTFLQFVRSSLNVFDTFLQFVRSSPNVFDSFLQFVRSSPNVFATFIQFVRSSPNVLDSFLQFVRSSPNLSDSFLQIAISNPNVFDSFLQFVRYSPNVFDTFLQFVRSSPNVFDSFLQFVRSSPNVFDSFLQFVRSSPNVFATFIQFVRSSPNVLDSFLQFVRSSPNLSDSFLQFVRSSANIFDSFLQNAISSPNVFDSFLQFISSYSIMFNCFF
;
A
#
# COMPACT_ATOMS: atom_id res chain seq x y z
N MET A 1 8.70 27.71 -40.47
CA MET A 1 8.43 26.31 -40.79
C MET A 1 7.14 25.97 -40.06
N GLU A 2 6.03 26.03 -40.80
CA GLU A 2 4.73 25.60 -40.32
C GLU A 2 4.79 24.12 -39.97
N ILE A 3 4.28 23.74 -38.80
CA ILE A 3 3.65 22.44 -38.65
C ILE A 3 2.25 22.70 -38.14
N SER A 4 1.34 22.20 -38.96
CA SER A 4 -0.08 22.43 -39.03
C SER A 4 -0.84 21.82 -37.87
N ASN A 5 -1.83 22.59 -37.45
CA ASN A 5 -3.00 22.14 -36.71
C ASN A 5 -3.72 21.00 -37.46
N PRO A 6 -4.32 20.04 -36.74
CA PRO A 6 -5.77 19.98 -36.81
C PRO A 6 -6.35 19.79 -35.41
N VAL A 7 -6.52 20.90 -34.70
CA VAL A 7 -7.33 20.94 -33.49
C VAL A 7 -8.79 20.91 -33.91
N PHE A 8 -9.39 19.71 -33.94
CA PHE A 8 -10.82 19.55 -33.79
C PHE A 8 -11.15 19.85 -32.31
N ILE A 9 -11.26 21.15 -31.96
CA ILE A 9 -11.98 21.58 -30.76
C ILE A 9 -13.46 21.50 -31.12
N ASP A 10 -14.09 20.37 -30.84
CA ASP A 10 -15.55 20.33 -30.80
C ASP A 10 -16.01 20.80 -29.41
N PHE A 11 -16.34 22.09 -29.38
CA PHE A 11 -17.01 22.84 -28.30
C PHE A 11 -16.19 23.14 -27.05
N VAL A 12 -15.70 24.38 -26.95
CA VAL A 12 -15.42 25.04 -25.67
C VAL A 12 -16.71 25.65 -25.14
N LEU A 13 -17.22 25.16 -24.02
CA LEU A 13 -18.22 25.90 -23.24
C LEU A 13 -17.46 26.73 -22.21
N THR A 14 -17.31 28.02 -22.50
CA THR A 14 -16.89 29.02 -21.51
C THR A 14 -18.14 29.53 -20.78
N MET A 15 -18.32 29.16 -19.52
CA MET A 15 -19.29 29.85 -18.65
C MET A 15 -18.52 30.81 -17.75
N GLU A 16 -18.67 32.12 -17.98
CA GLU A 16 -18.33 33.14 -16.99
C GLU A 16 -19.48 33.25 -16.00
N ILE A 17 -19.30 32.76 -14.77
CA ILE A 17 -20.23 33.02 -13.68
C ILE A 17 -19.71 34.26 -12.94
N SER A 18 -20.33 35.42 -13.19
CA SER A 18 -20.10 36.63 -12.40
C SER A 18 -21.06 36.64 -11.19
N ASN A 19 -20.60 36.16 -10.03
CA ASN A 19 -21.33 36.40 -8.78
C ASN A 19 -21.02 37.84 -8.33
N HIS A 20 -21.95 38.76 -8.59
CA HIS A 20 -21.92 40.11 -8.01
C HIS A 20 -22.32 40.01 -6.52
N ALA A 21 -21.35 39.72 -5.65
CA ALA A 21 -21.47 39.99 -4.22
C ALA A 21 -20.98 41.41 -3.96
N ALA A 22 -21.81 42.22 -3.30
CA ALA A 22 -21.64 43.67 -3.11
C ALA A 22 -20.47 44.11 -2.21
N CYS A 23 -19.35 43.37 -2.17
CA CYS A 23 -18.15 43.77 -1.43
C CYS A 23 -16.87 43.21 -2.08
N GLY A 24 -16.32 43.95 -3.04
CA GLY A 24 -14.88 44.18 -3.18
C GLY A 24 -13.94 43.12 -3.77
N ASN A 25 -14.30 41.83 -3.92
CA ASN A 25 -13.39 40.82 -4.48
C ASN A 25 -14.01 40.09 -5.68
N ALA A 26 -13.62 40.47 -6.90
CA ALA A 26 -13.95 39.73 -8.12
C ALA A 26 -12.96 38.56 -8.30
N HIS A 27 -13.35 37.35 -7.92
CA HIS A 27 -12.64 36.14 -8.34
C HIS A 27 -13.09 35.76 -9.76
N ILE A 28 -12.26 36.07 -10.77
CA ILE A 28 -12.48 35.60 -12.14
C ILE A 28 -12.11 34.11 -12.17
N VAL A 29 -13.10 33.24 -12.06
CA VAL A 29 -12.91 31.80 -12.29
C VAL A 29 -13.29 31.53 -13.75
N LYS A 30 -12.27 31.43 -14.62
CA LYS A 30 -12.48 31.03 -16.03
C LYS A 30 -12.77 29.54 -16.07
N VAL A 31 -14.05 29.16 -16.08
CA VAL A 31 -14.47 27.76 -16.20
C VAL A 31 -14.43 27.37 -17.67
N ILE A 32 -13.35 26.73 -18.08
CA ILE A 32 -13.23 26.09 -19.39
C ILE A 32 -13.61 24.62 -19.21
N THR A 33 -14.61 24.18 -19.97
CA THR A 33 -15.01 22.76 -20.03
C THR A 33 -14.70 22.20 -21.40
N TYR A 34 -13.92 21.11 -21.45
CA TYR A 34 -13.68 20.38 -22.69
C TYR A 34 -14.61 19.17 -22.76
N ARG A 35 -15.39 19.12 -23.85
CA ARG A 35 -16.22 17.97 -24.15
C ARG A 35 -15.39 16.84 -24.74
N SER A 36 -14.51 17.14 -25.69
CA SER A 36 -13.59 16.19 -26.31
C SER A 36 -12.39 16.93 -26.89
N SER A 37 -11.18 16.50 -26.55
CA SER A 37 -9.94 16.99 -27.15
C SER A 37 -8.95 15.84 -27.35
N LEU A 38 -8.03 15.97 -28.31
CA LEU A 38 -6.93 15.01 -28.44
C LEU A 38 -6.00 15.17 -27.23
N ASN A 39 -5.46 16.36 -27.02
CA ASN A 39 -4.56 16.66 -25.90
C ASN A 39 -5.01 17.92 -25.16
N VAL A 40 -4.72 17.99 -23.86
CA VAL A 40 -4.88 19.17 -23.01
C VAL A 40 -3.55 19.48 -22.35
N PHE A 41 -3.06 20.70 -22.51
CA PHE A 41 -1.77 21.18 -21.99
C PHE A 41 -1.96 22.50 -21.22
N ASP A 42 -1.06 22.81 -20.27
CA ASP A 42 -0.82 24.15 -19.70
C ASP A 42 -2.08 24.93 -19.29
N THR A 43 -3.01 24.28 -18.59
CA THR A 43 -4.32 24.87 -18.30
C THR A 43 -4.80 24.70 -16.86
N PHE A 44 -5.54 25.70 -16.40
CA PHE A 44 -6.37 25.63 -15.21
C PHE A 44 -7.82 25.41 -15.63
N LEU A 45 -8.37 24.21 -15.37
CA LEU A 45 -9.73 23.87 -15.78
C LEU A 45 -10.53 23.28 -14.63
N GLN A 46 -11.85 23.44 -14.72
CA GLN A 46 -12.73 22.79 -13.75
C GLN A 46 -13.02 21.33 -14.14
N PHE A 47 -13.21 21.04 -15.43
CA PHE A 47 -13.71 19.75 -15.86
C PHE A 47 -13.22 19.32 -17.25
N VAL A 48 -12.68 18.11 -17.34
CA VAL A 48 -12.38 17.40 -18.60
C VAL A 48 -13.24 16.15 -18.70
N ARG A 49 -14.11 16.10 -19.72
CA ARG A 49 -14.98 14.93 -19.94
C ARG A 49 -14.25 13.81 -20.65
N SER A 50 -13.57 14.12 -21.74
CA SER A 50 -12.80 13.14 -22.51
C SER A 50 -11.62 13.82 -23.18
N SER A 51 -10.44 13.27 -22.96
CA SER A 51 -9.20 13.63 -23.66
C SER A 51 -8.42 12.37 -23.99
N LEU A 52 -7.49 12.39 -24.94
CA LEU A 52 -6.51 11.30 -25.10
C LEU A 52 -5.40 11.43 -24.05
N ASN A 53 -4.88 12.65 -23.86
CA ASN A 53 -3.84 12.95 -22.89
C ASN A 53 -4.09 14.29 -22.18
N VAL A 54 -3.65 14.37 -20.92
CA VAL A 54 -3.63 15.58 -20.10
C VAL A 54 -2.23 15.77 -19.54
N PHE A 55 -1.66 16.96 -19.73
CA PHE A 55 -0.29 17.31 -19.30
C PHE A 55 -0.29 18.68 -18.62
N ASP A 56 0.53 18.88 -17.60
CA ASP A 56 0.85 20.21 -17.03
C ASP A 56 -0.39 21.01 -16.65
N THR A 57 -1.35 20.36 -15.98
CA THR A 57 -2.65 20.98 -15.67
C THR A 57 -2.99 20.98 -14.18
N PHE A 58 -3.77 22.00 -13.80
CA PHE A 58 -4.50 22.01 -12.54
C PHE A 58 -5.98 21.79 -12.82
N LEU A 59 -6.53 20.64 -12.41
CA LEU A 59 -7.93 20.27 -12.70
C LEU A 59 -8.69 19.85 -11.45
N GLN A 60 -9.96 20.24 -11.35
CA GLN A 60 -10.83 19.63 -10.34
C GLN A 60 -11.23 18.20 -10.74
N PHE A 61 -11.59 17.96 -12.00
CA PHE A 61 -12.16 16.67 -12.39
C PHE A 61 -11.78 16.19 -13.78
N VAL A 62 -11.32 14.94 -13.87
CA VAL A 62 -11.14 14.18 -15.12
C VAL A 62 -12.06 12.97 -15.13
N ARG A 63 -12.97 12.89 -16.11
CA ARG A 63 -13.86 11.74 -16.25
C ARG A 63 -13.15 10.57 -16.95
N SER A 64 -12.53 10.82 -18.10
CA SER A 64 -11.83 9.78 -18.86
C SER A 64 -10.69 10.37 -19.67
N SER A 65 -9.47 9.93 -19.39
CA SER A 65 -8.30 10.19 -20.22
C SER A 65 -7.45 8.92 -20.25
N PRO A 66 -7.02 8.39 -21.41
CA PRO A 66 -6.02 7.33 -21.49
C PRO A 66 -4.80 7.58 -20.61
N ASN A 67 -4.22 8.77 -20.68
CA ASN A 67 -3.05 9.12 -19.89
C ASN A 67 -3.20 10.49 -19.22
N VAL A 68 -2.58 10.63 -18.06
CA VAL A 68 -2.49 11.89 -17.30
C VAL A 68 -1.08 12.01 -16.73
N PHE A 69 -0.43 13.14 -17.01
CA PHE A 69 0.96 13.43 -16.66
C PHE A 69 1.06 14.78 -15.93
N ASP A 70 2.04 14.91 -15.04
CA ASP A 70 2.52 16.20 -14.50
C ASP A 70 1.40 17.16 -14.05
N SER A 71 0.43 16.65 -13.31
CA SER A 71 -0.80 17.39 -13.00
C SER A 71 -1.22 17.32 -11.54
N PHE A 72 -1.94 18.38 -11.12
CA PHE A 72 -2.57 18.48 -9.82
C PHE A 72 -4.09 18.32 -9.99
N LEU A 73 -4.65 17.25 -9.44
CA LEU A 73 -6.02 16.85 -9.67
C LEU A 73 -6.78 16.62 -8.36
N GLN A 74 -8.04 17.06 -8.26
CA GLN A 74 -8.88 16.60 -7.15
C GLN A 74 -9.42 15.20 -7.40
N PHE A 75 -9.92 14.92 -8.61
CA PHE A 75 -10.59 13.65 -8.89
C PHE A 75 -10.32 13.11 -10.29
N VAL A 76 -9.94 11.83 -10.36
CA VAL A 76 -9.87 11.04 -11.60
C VAL A 76 -10.83 9.85 -11.51
N ARG A 77 -11.81 9.80 -12.43
CA ARG A 77 -12.75 8.68 -12.48
C ARG A 77 -12.13 7.46 -13.16
N SER A 78 -11.56 7.62 -14.34
CA SER A 78 -10.94 6.53 -15.09
C SER A 78 -9.79 7.05 -15.94
N SER A 79 -8.59 6.55 -15.67
CA SER A 79 -7.42 6.77 -16.53
C SER A 79 -6.61 5.49 -16.61
N PRO A 80 -6.39 4.88 -17.79
CA PRO A 80 -5.44 3.79 -17.98
C PRO A 80 -4.10 3.99 -17.26
N ASN A 81 -3.50 5.16 -17.43
CA ASN A 81 -2.23 5.46 -16.78
C ASN A 81 -2.21 6.86 -16.14
N VAL A 82 -1.54 6.97 -15.01
CA VAL A 82 -1.33 8.21 -14.25
C VAL A 82 0.13 8.28 -13.82
N PHE A 83 0.84 9.34 -14.19
CA PHE A 83 2.28 9.49 -13.95
C PHE A 83 2.61 10.87 -13.37
N ALA A 84 3.52 10.95 -12.40
CA ALA A 84 4.06 12.22 -11.90
C ALA A 84 2.96 13.22 -11.45
N THR A 85 1.99 12.75 -10.66
CA THR A 85 0.81 13.55 -10.30
C THR A 85 0.57 13.67 -8.80
N PHE A 86 -0.07 14.77 -8.40
CA PHE A 86 -0.71 14.89 -7.10
C PHE A 86 -2.23 14.76 -7.28
N ILE A 87 -2.85 13.73 -6.69
CA ILE A 87 -4.30 13.49 -6.82
C ILE A 87 -4.95 13.19 -5.48
N GLN A 88 -6.06 13.85 -5.16
CA GLN A 88 -6.80 13.50 -3.95
C GLN A 88 -7.51 12.14 -4.10
N PHE A 89 -8.21 11.91 -5.21
CA PHE A 89 -8.99 10.69 -5.40
C PHE A 89 -8.86 10.08 -6.79
N VAL A 90 -8.52 8.80 -6.84
CA VAL A 90 -8.56 7.96 -8.05
C VAL A 90 -9.56 6.82 -7.86
N ARG A 91 -10.59 6.77 -8.72
CA ARG A 91 -11.55 5.66 -8.66
C ARG A 91 -11.01 4.41 -9.33
N SER A 92 -10.51 4.52 -10.55
CA SER A 92 -9.96 3.39 -11.29
C SER A 92 -8.82 3.84 -12.21
N SER A 93 -7.63 3.29 -11.99
CA SER A 93 -6.49 3.46 -12.89
C SER A 93 -5.72 2.16 -13.00
N PRO A 94 -5.56 1.53 -14.17
CA PRO A 94 -4.70 0.37 -14.39
C PRO A 94 -3.29 0.52 -13.81
N ASN A 95 -2.62 1.64 -14.07
CA ASN A 95 -1.28 1.90 -13.55
C ASN A 95 -1.19 3.30 -12.96
N VAL A 96 -0.50 3.41 -11.83
CA VAL A 96 -0.14 4.70 -11.22
C VAL A 96 1.32 4.65 -10.81
N LEU A 97 2.09 5.64 -11.27
CA LEU A 97 3.53 5.76 -11.10
C LEU A 97 3.89 7.16 -10.60
N ASP A 98 4.91 7.26 -9.74
CA ASP A 98 5.50 8.52 -9.27
C ASP A 98 4.46 9.51 -8.74
N SER A 99 3.62 9.10 -7.80
CA SER A 99 2.42 9.87 -7.44
C SER A 99 2.21 10.07 -5.94
N PHE A 100 1.65 11.23 -5.60
CA PHE A 100 1.15 11.55 -4.26
C PHE A 100 -0.37 11.47 -4.26
N LEU A 101 -0.92 10.48 -3.56
CA LEU A 101 -2.33 10.14 -3.59
C LEU A 101 -2.97 10.10 -2.21
N GLN A 102 -4.15 10.70 -2.01
CA GLN A 102 -4.87 10.47 -0.75
C GLN A 102 -5.64 9.16 -0.78
N PHE A 103 -6.35 8.87 -1.87
CA PHE A 103 -7.22 7.70 -1.94
C PHE A 103 -7.24 7.03 -3.31
N VAL A 104 -7.04 5.72 -3.33
CA VAL A 104 -7.21 4.86 -4.51
C VAL A 104 -8.19 3.75 -4.19
N ARG A 105 -9.29 3.70 -4.97
CA ARG A 105 -10.26 2.60 -4.85
C ARG A 105 -9.75 1.33 -5.52
N SER A 106 -9.33 1.42 -6.78
CA SER A 106 -8.85 0.26 -7.52
C SER A 106 -7.75 0.64 -8.51
N SER A 107 -6.56 0.07 -8.33
CA SER A 107 -5.46 0.15 -9.27
C SER A 107 -4.70 -1.18 -9.35
N PRO A 108 -4.69 -1.89 -10.49
CA PRO A 108 -3.86 -3.05 -10.75
C PRO A 108 -2.44 -2.90 -10.22
N ASN A 109 -1.75 -1.82 -10.58
CA ASN A 109 -0.37 -1.60 -10.18
C ASN A 109 -0.20 -0.20 -9.57
N LEU A 110 0.45 -0.13 -8.41
CA LEU A 110 1.02 1.09 -7.84
C LEU A 110 2.53 0.91 -7.70
N SER A 111 3.29 1.90 -8.14
CA SER A 111 4.75 1.93 -7.99
C SER A 111 5.17 3.36 -7.66
N ASP A 112 6.23 3.50 -6.85
CA ASP A 112 6.85 4.79 -6.51
C ASP A 112 5.83 5.81 -5.99
N SER A 113 4.94 5.37 -5.10
CA SER A 113 3.80 6.17 -4.67
C SER A 113 3.77 6.43 -3.17
N PHE A 114 3.37 7.66 -2.80
CA PHE A 114 3.01 8.00 -1.43
C PHE A 114 1.50 8.07 -1.32
N LEU A 115 0.90 7.19 -0.50
CA LEU A 115 -0.55 7.03 -0.53
C LEU A 115 -1.19 6.75 0.83
N GLN A 116 -2.25 7.49 1.18
CA GLN A 116 -2.90 7.26 2.48
C GLN A 116 -3.77 5.98 2.49
N ILE A 117 -4.70 5.82 1.56
CA ILE A 117 -5.66 4.70 1.58
C ILE A 117 -5.79 3.98 0.22
N ALA A 118 -5.39 2.71 0.18
CA ALA A 118 -5.58 1.79 -0.94
C ALA A 118 -6.59 0.68 -0.59
N ILE A 119 -7.59 0.48 -1.45
CA ILE A 119 -8.64 -0.53 -1.20
C ILE A 119 -8.40 -1.86 -1.93
N SER A 120 -8.24 -1.85 -3.25
CA SER A 120 -8.09 -3.08 -4.04
C SER A 120 -7.01 -2.92 -5.10
N ASN A 121 -5.76 -3.16 -4.71
CA ASN A 121 -4.62 -2.97 -5.59
C ASN A 121 -3.82 -4.27 -5.73
N PRO A 122 -3.95 -5.00 -6.86
CA PRO A 122 -3.24 -6.24 -7.16
C PRO A 122 -1.77 -6.24 -6.74
N ASN A 123 -1.00 -5.24 -7.16
CA ASN A 123 0.41 -5.13 -6.82
C ASN A 123 0.78 -3.73 -6.36
N VAL A 124 1.61 -3.66 -5.32
CA VAL A 124 2.18 -2.44 -4.77
C VAL A 124 3.69 -2.62 -4.64
N PHE A 125 4.46 -1.73 -5.26
CA PHE A 125 5.93 -1.71 -5.25
C PHE A 125 6.42 -0.34 -4.78
N ASP A 126 7.59 -0.29 -4.12
CA ASP A 126 8.35 0.93 -3.85
C ASP A 126 7.50 2.09 -3.30
N SER A 127 6.62 1.79 -2.34
CA SER A 127 5.57 2.71 -1.92
C SER A 127 5.53 2.93 -0.41
N PHE A 128 5.17 4.14 -0.01
CA PHE A 128 4.82 4.47 1.36
C PHE A 128 3.30 4.55 1.50
N LEU A 129 2.69 3.65 2.29
CA LEU A 129 1.25 3.70 2.52
C LEU A 129 0.83 3.67 3.98
N GLN A 130 -0.24 4.38 4.32
CA GLN A 130 -0.83 4.26 5.66
C GLN A 130 -1.73 3.01 5.76
N PHE A 131 -2.61 2.79 4.80
CA PHE A 131 -3.61 1.72 4.89
C PHE A 131 -3.82 1.00 3.56
N VAL A 132 -3.66 -0.34 3.61
CA VAL A 132 -4.00 -1.24 2.52
C VAL A 132 -5.08 -2.22 2.98
N ARG A 133 -6.24 -2.22 2.31
CA ARG A 133 -7.30 -3.18 2.60
C ARG A 133 -7.06 -4.53 1.94
N TYR A 134 -6.83 -4.54 0.62
CA TYR A 134 -6.61 -5.75 -0.15
C TYR A 134 -5.56 -5.52 -1.22
N SER A 135 -4.45 -6.25 -1.12
CA SER A 135 -3.42 -6.29 -2.14
C SER A 135 -2.83 -7.69 -2.22
N PRO A 136 -2.98 -8.43 -3.33
CA PRO A 136 -2.32 -9.70 -3.61
C PRO A 136 -0.83 -9.72 -3.26
N ASN A 137 -0.08 -8.71 -3.71
CA ASN A 137 1.36 -8.66 -3.45
C ASN A 137 1.82 -7.24 -3.08
N VAL A 138 2.66 -7.18 -2.06
CA VAL A 138 3.29 -5.97 -1.55
C VAL A 138 4.80 -6.22 -1.46
N PHE A 139 5.59 -5.36 -2.10
CA PHE A 139 7.06 -5.44 -2.16
C PHE A 139 7.68 -4.09 -1.86
N ASP A 140 8.82 -4.06 -1.16
CA ASP A 140 9.65 -2.86 -0.97
C ASP A 140 8.86 -1.67 -0.43
N THR A 141 8.05 -1.89 0.61
CA THR A 141 7.13 -0.87 1.12
C THR A 141 7.30 -0.58 2.60
N PHE A 142 6.96 0.67 2.95
CA PHE A 142 6.67 1.06 4.33
C PHE A 142 5.16 1.18 4.49
N LEU A 143 4.55 0.31 5.32
CA LEU A 143 3.11 0.37 5.60
C LEU A 143 2.77 0.46 7.08
N GLN A 144 1.79 1.29 7.45
CA GLN A 144 1.28 1.24 8.83
C GLN A 144 0.33 0.07 9.04
N PHE A 145 -0.61 -0.16 8.12
CA PHE A 145 -1.64 -1.18 8.31
C PHE A 145 -1.98 -1.95 7.03
N VAL A 146 -1.93 -3.29 7.13
CA VAL A 146 -2.41 -4.23 6.11
C VAL A 146 -3.53 -5.08 6.68
N ARG A 147 -4.72 -5.00 6.06
CA ARG A 147 -5.85 -5.87 6.43
C ARG A 147 -5.70 -7.26 5.84
N SER A 148 -5.45 -7.35 4.54
CA SER A 148 -5.27 -8.62 3.85
C SER A 148 -4.31 -8.46 2.68
N SER A 149 -3.21 -9.19 2.73
CA SER A 149 -2.31 -9.38 1.59
C SER A 149 -1.88 -10.84 1.52
N PRO A 150 -2.08 -11.59 0.42
CA PRO A 150 -1.50 -12.90 0.19
C PRO A 150 0.01 -12.97 0.46
N ASN A 151 0.78 -12.03 -0.08
CA ASN A 151 2.23 -12.03 0.06
C ASN A 151 2.77 -10.63 0.39
N VAL A 152 3.72 -10.60 1.32
CA VAL A 152 4.44 -9.41 1.75
C VAL A 152 5.92 -9.75 1.75
N PHE A 153 6.72 -8.95 1.05
CA PHE A 153 8.17 -9.10 0.93
C PHE A 153 8.86 -7.76 1.20
N ASP A 154 10.07 -7.81 1.75
CA ASP A 154 10.99 -6.67 1.85
C ASP A 154 10.34 -5.41 2.42
N SER A 155 9.59 -5.56 3.52
CA SER A 155 8.70 -4.50 4.00
C SER A 155 8.89 -4.15 5.47
N PHE A 156 8.67 -2.87 5.77
CA PHE A 156 8.53 -2.39 7.14
C PHE A 156 7.05 -2.17 7.45
N LEU A 157 6.47 -2.99 8.33
CA LEU A 157 5.05 -2.89 8.68
C LEU A 157 4.81 -2.73 10.18
N GLN A 158 3.90 -1.82 10.55
CA GLN A 158 3.46 -1.77 11.95
C GLN A 158 2.45 -2.89 12.26
N PHE A 159 1.44 -3.08 11.41
CA PHE A 159 0.38 -4.04 11.70
C PHE A 159 -0.07 -4.86 10.48
N VAL A 160 -0.07 -6.18 10.63
CA VAL A 160 -0.64 -7.13 9.68
C VAL A 160 -1.77 -7.92 10.34
N ARG A 161 -2.99 -7.81 9.80
CA ARG A 161 -4.12 -8.60 10.28
C ARG A 161 -4.08 -10.03 9.72
N SER A 162 -3.98 -10.17 8.41
CA SER A 162 -3.93 -11.49 7.77
C SER A 162 -3.03 -11.45 6.55
N SER A 163 -1.97 -12.26 6.56
CA SER A 163 -1.14 -12.52 5.39
C SER A 163 -0.73 -13.98 5.30
N PRO A 164 -1.12 -14.76 4.27
CA PRO A 164 -0.61 -16.09 3.98
C PRO A 164 0.89 -16.22 4.18
N ASN A 165 1.69 -15.31 3.58
CA ASN A 165 3.14 -15.35 3.71
C ASN A 165 3.72 -13.97 3.99
N VAL A 166 4.72 -13.92 4.87
CA VAL A 166 5.54 -12.72 5.11
C VAL A 166 7.01 -13.12 5.12
N PHE A 167 7.79 -12.44 4.29
CA PHE A 167 9.22 -12.70 4.09
C PHE A 167 10.02 -11.41 4.27
N ASP A 168 11.25 -11.53 4.77
CA ASP A 168 12.26 -10.46 4.76
C ASP A 168 11.74 -9.11 5.29
N SER A 169 10.96 -9.16 6.37
CA SER A 169 10.19 -8.01 6.85
C SER A 169 10.47 -7.67 8.30
N PHE A 170 10.37 -6.38 8.61
CA PHE A 170 10.35 -5.87 9.98
C PHE A 170 8.90 -5.55 10.38
N LEU A 171 8.39 -6.23 11.40
CA LEU A 171 6.98 -6.13 11.81
C LEU A 171 6.84 -5.80 13.29
N GLN A 172 5.96 -4.88 13.66
CA GLN A 172 5.61 -4.75 15.09
C GLN A 172 4.58 -5.80 15.51
N PHE A 173 3.52 -5.99 14.73
CA PHE A 173 2.43 -6.89 15.12
C PHE A 173 1.86 -7.70 13.96
N VAL A 174 1.79 -9.02 14.16
CA VAL A 174 1.10 -9.96 13.27
C VAL A 174 -0.03 -10.66 14.03
N ARG A 175 -1.27 -10.49 13.55
CA ARG A 175 -2.42 -11.20 14.13
C ARG A 175 -2.52 -12.64 13.64
N SER A 176 -2.43 -12.85 12.34
CA SER A 176 -2.51 -14.17 11.74
C SER A 176 -1.73 -14.21 10.45
N SER A 177 -0.77 -15.12 10.36
CA SER A 177 -0.08 -15.42 9.11
C SER A 177 0.19 -16.93 9.08
N PRO A 178 -0.18 -17.67 8.02
CA PRO A 178 0.20 -19.06 7.83
C PRO A 178 1.69 -19.33 7.90
N ASN A 179 2.51 -18.47 7.28
CA ASN A 179 3.96 -18.60 7.32
C ASN A 179 4.65 -17.25 7.51
N VAL A 180 5.72 -17.26 8.30
CA VAL A 180 6.63 -16.14 8.57
C VAL A 180 8.05 -16.65 8.40
N PHE A 181 8.85 -15.99 7.56
CA PHE A 181 10.24 -16.37 7.27
C PHE A 181 11.16 -15.16 7.30
N ALA A 182 12.38 -15.31 7.83
CA ALA A 182 13.43 -14.28 7.73
C ALA A 182 12.96 -12.89 8.23
N THR A 183 12.32 -12.84 9.40
CA THR A 183 11.69 -11.60 9.90
C THR A 183 12.14 -11.21 11.28
N PHE A 184 12.08 -9.91 11.56
CA PHE A 184 12.10 -9.37 12.91
C PHE A 184 10.68 -8.99 13.31
N ILE A 185 10.11 -9.63 14.35
CA ILE A 185 8.74 -9.33 14.80
C ILE A 185 8.69 -9.11 16.31
N GLN A 186 8.05 -8.02 16.75
CA GLN A 186 7.82 -7.82 18.19
C GLN A 186 6.73 -8.77 18.72
N PHE A 187 5.60 -8.87 18.04
CA PHE A 187 4.48 -9.68 18.50
C PHE A 187 3.82 -10.52 17.41
N VAL A 188 3.72 -11.83 17.64
CA VAL A 188 2.94 -12.77 16.83
C VAL A 188 1.80 -13.36 17.69
N ARG A 189 0.55 -13.12 17.28
CA ARG A 189 -0.60 -13.73 17.95
C ARG A 189 -0.80 -15.18 17.53
N SER A 190 -0.75 -15.47 16.23
CA SER A 190 -0.90 -16.83 15.73
C SER A 190 -0.20 -16.97 14.39
N SER A 191 0.73 -17.92 14.28
CA SER A 191 1.28 -18.39 13.02
C SER A 191 1.41 -19.91 13.05
N PRO A 192 0.98 -20.68 12.05
CA PRO A 192 1.29 -22.11 11.90
C PRO A 192 2.79 -22.41 11.91
N ASN A 193 3.58 -21.65 11.14
CA ASN A 193 5.02 -21.86 10.99
C ASN A 193 5.77 -20.53 11.11
N VAL A 194 6.84 -20.52 11.89
CA VAL A 194 7.81 -19.43 11.89
C VAL A 194 9.22 -19.99 11.77
N LEU A 195 9.98 -19.42 10.84
CA LEU A 195 11.33 -19.85 10.44
C LEU A 195 12.27 -18.65 10.35
N ASP A 196 13.53 -18.84 10.70
CA ASP A 196 14.61 -17.86 10.54
C ASP A 196 14.26 -16.48 11.13
N SER A 197 13.73 -16.45 12.36
CA SER A 197 13.09 -15.23 12.87
C SER A 197 13.63 -14.76 14.21
N PHE A 198 13.61 -13.45 14.41
CA PHE A 198 13.79 -12.85 15.73
C PHE A 198 12.44 -12.38 16.26
N LEU A 199 11.94 -13.02 17.33
CA LEU A 199 10.64 -12.73 17.90
C LEU A 199 10.73 -12.37 19.39
N GLN A 200 10.11 -11.25 19.78
CA GLN A 200 10.01 -10.93 21.21
C GLN A 200 8.88 -11.74 21.88
N PHE A 201 7.71 -11.82 21.26
CA PHE A 201 6.57 -12.51 21.84
C PHE A 201 5.78 -13.33 20.82
N VAL A 202 5.61 -14.61 21.12
CA VAL A 202 4.72 -15.53 20.37
C VAL A 202 3.62 -16.03 21.31
N ARG A 203 2.36 -15.73 20.97
CA ARG A 203 1.23 -16.28 21.73
C ARG A 203 0.97 -17.74 21.36
N SER A 204 0.94 -18.06 20.08
CA SER A 204 0.71 -19.44 19.62
C SER A 204 1.36 -19.69 18.28
N SER A 205 2.23 -20.71 18.20
CA SER A 205 2.70 -21.24 16.93
C SER A 205 2.91 -22.75 17.01
N PRO A 206 2.25 -23.59 16.20
CA PRO A 206 2.53 -25.02 16.12
C PRO A 206 4.03 -25.30 15.95
N ASN A 207 4.69 -24.66 14.99
CA ASN A 207 6.11 -24.90 14.71
C ASN A 207 6.92 -23.60 14.77
N LEU A 208 8.04 -23.64 15.48
CA LEU A 208 9.06 -22.60 15.52
C LEU A 208 10.40 -23.27 15.22
N SER A 209 11.17 -22.72 14.29
CA SER A 209 12.48 -23.26 13.91
C SER A 209 13.46 -22.14 13.57
N ASP A 210 14.75 -22.38 13.80
CA ASP A 210 15.85 -21.45 13.47
C ASP A 210 15.61 -20.02 13.99
N SER A 211 15.06 -19.91 15.20
CA SER A 211 14.53 -18.66 15.71
C SER A 211 15.18 -18.21 17.02
N PHE A 212 15.35 -16.90 17.17
CA PHE A 212 15.66 -16.25 18.44
C PHE A 212 14.37 -15.74 19.07
N LEU A 213 14.04 -16.23 20.26
CA LEU A 213 12.74 -16.09 20.89
C LEU A 213 12.90 -15.59 22.33
N GLN A 214 12.31 -14.45 22.68
CA GLN A 214 12.29 -14.02 24.10
C GLN A 214 11.17 -14.70 24.89
N PHE A 215 9.97 -14.79 24.34
CA PHE A 215 8.84 -15.38 25.04
C PHE A 215 7.90 -16.14 24.10
N VAL A 216 7.62 -17.40 24.45
CA VAL A 216 6.63 -18.25 23.78
C VAL A 216 5.60 -18.73 24.79
N ARG A 217 4.33 -18.37 24.58
CA ARG A 217 3.24 -18.89 25.43
C ARG A 217 2.91 -20.33 25.09
N SER A 218 2.69 -20.61 23.81
CA SER A 218 2.38 -21.97 23.36
C SER A 218 3.00 -22.27 22.00
N SER A 219 3.73 -23.37 21.91
CA SER A 219 4.07 -24.00 20.65
C SER A 219 3.94 -25.51 20.76
N ALA A 220 3.80 -26.22 19.64
CA ALA A 220 3.84 -27.68 19.67
C ALA A 220 5.30 -28.16 19.57
N ASN A 221 6.06 -27.56 18.65
CA ASN A 221 7.44 -27.90 18.39
C ASN A 221 8.31 -26.64 18.32
N ILE A 222 9.50 -26.73 18.91
CA ILE A 222 10.58 -25.75 18.79
C ILE A 222 11.85 -26.51 18.37
N PHE A 223 12.49 -26.07 17.29
CA PHE A 223 13.72 -26.67 16.75
C PHE A 223 14.80 -25.60 16.59
N ASP A 224 16.06 -25.95 16.80
CA ASP A 224 17.23 -25.13 16.43
C ASP A 224 17.11 -23.65 16.88
N SER A 225 16.53 -23.42 18.06
CA SER A 225 16.14 -22.08 18.50
C SER A 225 16.85 -21.67 19.78
N PHE A 226 17.07 -20.37 19.93
CA PHE A 226 17.43 -19.77 21.21
C PHE A 226 16.15 -19.23 21.85
N LEU A 227 15.81 -19.70 23.05
CA LEU A 227 14.55 -19.35 23.71
C LEU A 227 14.78 -18.95 25.17
N GLN A 228 14.40 -17.73 25.54
CA GLN A 228 14.54 -17.29 26.93
C GLN A 228 13.43 -17.89 27.81
N ASN A 229 12.16 -17.71 27.43
CA ASN A 229 11.03 -18.16 28.25
C ASN A 229 9.97 -18.90 27.42
N ALA A 230 9.61 -20.10 27.85
CA ALA A 230 8.45 -20.82 27.33
C ALA A 230 7.47 -21.26 28.42
N ILE A 231 6.17 -21.09 28.16
CA ILE A 231 5.13 -21.59 29.06
C ILE A 231 4.73 -23.02 28.73
N SER A 232 4.34 -23.28 27.47
CA SER A 232 3.85 -24.58 27.03
C SER A 232 4.45 -24.96 25.68
N SER A 233 5.42 -25.85 25.70
CA SER A 233 6.09 -26.37 24.50
C SER A 233 6.35 -27.85 24.69
N PRO A 234 5.47 -28.75 24.23
CA PRO A 234 5.58 -30.17 24.52
C PRO A 234 6.83 -30.78 23.90
N ASN A 235 7.31 -30.28 22.75
CA ASN A 235 8.53 -30.78 22.12
C ASN A 235 9.53 -29.66 21.84
N VAL A 236 10.77 -29.83 22.31
CA VAL A 236 11.89 -28.93 22.04
C VAL A 236 13.13 -29.73 21.67
N PHE A 237 13.75 -29.39 20.54
CA PHE A 237 14.88 -30.10 19.95
C PHE A 237 16.01 -29.13 19.62
N ASP A 238 17.25 -29.54 19.86
CA ASP A 238 18.48 -28.85 19.41
C ASP A 238 18.48 -27.34 19.77
N SER A 239 17.91 -26.98 20.92
CA SER A 239 17.63 -25.59 21.30
C SER A 239 18.34 -25.17 22.59
N PHE A 240 18.67 -23.89 22.70
CA PHE A 240 19.18 -23.28 23.94
C PHE A 240 18.05 -22.62 24.73
N LEU A 241 17.96 -22.87 26.04
CA LEU A 241 16.82 -22.48 26.86
C LEU A 241 17.20 -21.90 28.20
N GLN A 242 16.64 -20.74 28.55
CA GLN A 242 16.84 -20.20 29.92
C GLN A 242 15.76 -20.70 30.89
N PHE A 243 14.49 -20.73 30.48
CA PHE A 243 13.39 -21.10 31.36
C PHE A 243 12.21 -21.73 30.60
N ILE A 244 11.72 -22.85 31.12
CA ILE A 244 10.49 -23.51 30.69
C ILE A 244 9.61 -23.78 31.93
N SER A 245 8.34 -23.41 31.87
CA SER A 245 7.40 -23.61 32.98
C SER A 245 6.65 -24.95 32.97
N SER A 246 6.58 -25.63 31.82
CA SER A 246 5.84 -26.89 31.65
C SER A 246 6.75 -28.11 31.50
N TYR A 247 6.19 -29.29 31.71
CA TYR A 247 6.86 -30.52 31.29
C TYR A 247 7.01 -30.53 29.76
N SER A 248 8.23 -30.67 29.28
CA SER A 248 8.60 -30.66 27.86
C SER A 248 9.45 -31.88 27.55
N ILE A 249 9.22 -32.51 26.39
CA ILE A 249 10.13 -33.49 25.81
C ILE A 249 11.30 -32.69 25.23
N MET A 250 12.48 -32.92 25.78
CA MET A 250 13.71 -32.18 25.47
C MET A 250 14.72 -33.13 24.83
N PHE A 251 15.24 -32.77 23.66
CA PHE A 251 16.29 -33.53 22.98
C PHE A 251 17.42 -32.58 22.57
N ASN A 252 18.67 -32.93 22.89
CA ASN A 252 19.85 -32.10 22.59
C ASN A 252 19.71 -30.62 23.01
N CYS A 253 19.05 -30.36 24.13
CA CYS A 253 18.83 -29.00 24.61
C CYS A 253 19.90 -28.57 25.60
N PHE A 254 20.29 -27.31 25.52
CA PHE A 254 21.27 -26.67 26.40
C PHE A 254 20.58 -25.62 27.28
N PHE A 255 21.10 -25.41 28.50
CA PHE A 255 20.62 -24.40 29.46
C PHE A 255 21.70 -23.38 29.77
#